data_AF-A0A9E4CTY9-F1
#
_entry.id   AF-A0A9E4CTY9-F1
#
_cell.length_a   1.000
_cell.length_b   1.000
_cell.length_c   1.000
_cell.angle_alpha   90.00
_cell.angle_beta   90.00
_cell.angle_gamma   90.00
#
_symmetry.space_group_name_H-M   'P 1'
#
loop_
_entity.id
_entity.type
_entity.pdbx_description
1 polymer ?
#
loop_
_entity_poly.entity_id
_entity_poly.type
_entity_poly.pdbx_seq_one_letter_code
_entity_poly.pdbx_strand_id
1 'polypeptide(L)'
;VNLMGHPYKCWWTGSLLSIDEARAALPHQNATTLQVAGSIMGAVSWMIDHPEEGVCVPDDLPWRTVLGVANRYLGTLHSGPADWDPVSSRADLFANFSDEANHVDPTDPWQFTNFLTD
;
A
#
# COMPACT_ATOMS: atom_id res chain seq x y z
N VAL A 1 1.83 0.12 -0.69
CA VAL A 1 2.61 -0.83 0.14
C VAL A 1 3.52 -0.02 1.04
N ASN A 2 3.69 -0.45 2.29
CA ASN A 2 4.66 0.10 3.22
C ASN A 2 5.73 -0.96 3.51
N LEU A 3 7.00 -0.59 3.37
CA LEU A 3 8.16 -1.46 3.57
C LEU A 3 8.92 -0.94 4.80
N MET A 4 9.20 -1.81 5.76
CA MET A 4 9.69 -1.44 7.09
C MET A 4 10.88 -2.32 7.50
N GLY A 5 11.73 -1.84 8.40
CA GLY A 5 12.86 -2.60 8.97
C GLY A 5 14.19 -2.48 8.21
N HIS A 6 14.23 -1.76 7.09
CA HIS A 6 15.46 -1.49 6.34
C HIS A 6 16.17 -0.22 6.86
N PRO A 7 17.43 0.07 6.45
CA PRO A 7 18.17 1.25 6.94
C PRO A 7 17.50 2.61 6.72
N TYR A 8 16.62 2.75 5.71
CA TYR A 8 15.81 3.96 5.52
C TYR A 8 14.56 4.01 6.42
N LYS A 9 14.50 3.19 7.48
CA LYS A 9 13.35 2.97 8.38
C LYS A 9 12.13 2.42 7.66
N CYS A 10 11.36 3.31 7.03
CA CYS A 10 10.06 3.06 6.44
C CYS A 10 10.01 3.66 5.02
N TRP A 11 9.46 2.92 4.07
CA TRP A 11 9.30 3.36 2.68
C TRP A 11 7.89 3.06 2.21
N TRP A 12 7.17 4.13 1.84
CA TRP A 12 5.83 4.00 1.29
C TRP A 12 5.87 4.13 -0.23
N THR A 13 5.15 3.24 -0.92
CA THR A 13 4.95 3.31 -2.37
C THR A 13 3.50 3.00 -2.73
N GLY A 14 2.87 3.83 -3.55
CA GLY A 14 1.46 3.64 -3.90
C GLY A 14 0.83 4.81 -4.62
N SER A 15 -0.48 4.69 -4.84
CA SER A 15 -1.33 5.72 -5.46
C SER A 15 -1.86 6.68 -4.40
N LEU A 16 -1.75 7.98 -4.68
CA LEU A 16 -2.38 9.09 -3.97
C LEU A 16 -3.52 9.68 -4.80
N LEU A 17 -4.27 8.83 -5.51
CA LEU A 17 -5.36 9.25 -6.40
C LEU A 17 -6.41 10.04 -5.62
N SER A 18 -6.50 11.34 -5.93
CA SER A 18 -7.54 12.21 -5.41
C SER A 18 -8.89 11.99 -6.10
N ILE A 19 -9.97 12.44 -5.46
CA ILE A 19 -11.30 12.40 -6.07
C ILE A 19 -11.39 13.28 -7.33
N ASP A 20 -10.63 14.37 -7.39
CA ASP A 20 -10.63 15.30 -8.52
C ASP A 20 -9.89 14.70 -9.72
N GLU A 21 -8.72 14.08 -9.51
CA GLU A 21 -8.03 13.31 -10.55
C GLU A 21 -8.90 12.16 -11.06
N ALA A 22 -9.59 11.45 -10.17
CA ALA A 22 -10.48 10.35 -10.56
C ALA A 22 -11.61 10.82 -11.46
N ARG A 23 -12.26 11.94 -11.12
CA ARG A 23 -13.35 12.54 -11.91
C ARG A 23 -12.88 13.15 -13.21
N ALA A 24 -11.64 13.65 -13.27
CA ALA A 24 -11.02 14.13 -14.50
C ALA A 24 -10.72 12.98 -15.47
N ALA A 25 -10.31 11.82 -14.94
CA ALA A 25 -10.07 10.62 -15.74
C ALA A 25 -11.37 9.95 -16.21
N LEU A 26 -12.38 9.83 -15.32
CA LEU A 26 -13.67 9.24 -15.65
C LEU A 26 -14.81 9.89 -14.83
N PRO A 27 -15.71 10.64 -15.48
CA PRO A 27 -16.83 11.29 -14.80
C PRO A 27 -17.69 10.30 -14.01
N HIS A 28 -18.23 10.76 -12.88
CA HIS A 28 -19.11 10.00 -11.97
C HIS A 28 -18.48 8.80 -11.26
N GLN A 29 -17.15 8.63 -11.32
CA GLN A 29 -16.44 7.60 -10.54
C GLN A 29 -15.67 8.20 -9.36
N ASN A 30 -15.43 7.36 -8.34
CA ASN A 30 -14.58 7.70 -7.20
C ASN A 30 -13.17 7.11 -7.37
N ALA A 31 -12.23 7.53 -6.52
CA ALA A 31 -10.85 7.08 -6.57
C ALA A 31 -10.72 5.55 -6.37
N THR A 32 -11.47 4.98 -5.43
CA THR A 32 -11.41 3.54 -5.14
C THR A 32 -11.85 2.69 -6.34
N THR A 33 -12.94 3.06 -7.01
CA THR A 33 -13.41 2.36 -8.22
C THR A 33 -12.36 2.41 -9.32
N LEU A 34 -11.71 3.57 -9.50
CA LEU A 34 -10.73 3.75 -10.57
C LEU A 34 -9.43 2.95 -10.30
N GLN A 35 -9.02 2.84 -9.04
CA GLN A 35 -7.89 1.98 -8.64
C GLN A 35 -8.16 0.50 -8.95
N VAL A 36 -9.38 0.01 -8.67
CA VAL A 36 -9.77 -1.38 -8.96
C VAL A 36 -9.92 -1.60 -10.47
N ALA A 37 -10.61 -0.71 -11.18
CA ALA A 37 -10.78 -0.84 -12.63
C ALA A 37 -9.43 -0.77 -13.37
N GLY A 38 -8.52 0.11 -12.93
CA GLY A 38 -7.19 0.24 -13.51
C GLY A 38 -6.36 -1.04 -13.41
N SER A 39 -6.41 -1.75 -12.27
CA SER A 39 -5.69 -3.02 -12.12
C SER A 39 -6.27 -4.12 -13.00
N ILE A 40 -7.61 -4.18 -13.12
CA ILE A 40 -8.29 -5.13 -14.03
C ILE A 40 -7.88 -4.86 -15.49
N MET A 41 -7.86 -3.60 -15.92
CA MET A 41 -7.45 -3.24 -17.28
C MET A 41 -6.00 -3.66 -17.58
N GLY A 42 -5.09 -3.49 -16.61
CA GLY A 42 -3.71 -3.94 -16.75
C GLY A 42 -3.58 -5.46 -16.83
N ALA A 43 -4.32 -6.20 -16.00
CA ALA A 43 -4.32 -7.66 -16.03
C ALA A 43 -4.92 -8.20 -17.35
N VAL A 44 -6.08 -7.70 -17.77
CA VAL A 44 -6.74 -8.12 -19.01
C VAL A 44 -5.87 -7.82 -20.22
N SER A 45 -5.21 -6.66 -20.27
CA SER A 45 -4.28 -6.35 -21.35
C SER A 45 -3.15 -7.37 -21.46
N TRP A 46 -2.59 -7.80 -20.32
CA TRP A 46 -1.55 -8.82 -20.32
C TRP A 46 -2.08 -10.20 -20.73
N MET A 47 -3.27 -10.58 -20.26
CA MET A 47 -3.91 -11.86 -20.58
C MET A 47 -4.24 -12.01 -22.06
N ILE A 48 -4.60 -10.91 -22.74
CA ILE A 48 -4.86 -10.92 -24.19
C ILE A 48 -3.58 -11.29 -24.96
N ASP A 49 -2.42 -10.78 -24.52
CA ASP A 49 -1.12 -11.06 -25.15
C ASP A 49 -0.54 -12.43 -24.74
N HIS A 50 -0.99 -12.99 -23.60
CA HIS A 50 -0.48 -14.24 -23.02
C HIS A 50 -1.63 -15.21 -22.63
N PRO A 51 -2.40 -15.74 -23.61
CA PRO A 51 -3.62 -16.50 -23.34
C PRO A 51 -3.40 -17.92 -22.78
N GLU A 52 -2.18 -18.45 -22.83
CA GLU A 52 -1.86 -19.85 -22.50
C GLU A 52 -1.12 -20.04 -21.17
N GLU A 53 -0.98 -19.00 -20.34
CA GLU A 53 -0.23 -19.03 -19.06
C GLU A 53 -0.97 -19.78 -17.92
N GLY A 54 -2.20 -20.22 -18.16
CA GLY A 54 -3.01 -20.90 -17.16
C GLY A 54 -3.54 -19.96 -16.08
N VAL A 55 -3.65 -20.47 -14.85
CA VAL A 55 -4.13 -19.68 -13.71
C VAL A 55 -2.94 -18.99 -13.04
N CYS A 56 -2.95 -17.66 -13.06
CA CYS A 56 -1.94 -16.82 -12.42
C CYS A 56 -2.56 -16.01 -11.27
N VAL A 57 -1.77 -15.73 -10.24
CA VAL A 57 -2.09 -14.73 -9.20
C VAL A 57 -1.38 -13.41 -9.48
N PRO A 58 -1.77 -12.27 -8.87
CA PRO A 58 -1.17 -10.97 -9.16
C PRO A 58 0.37 -10.91 -9.08
N ASP A 59 0.97 -11.70 -8.18
CA ASP A 59 2.42 -11.80 -8.00
C ASP A 59 3.15 -12.49 -9.18
N ASP A 60 2.44 -13.30 -9.98
CA ASP A 60 2.99 -13.97 -11.16
C ASP A 60 3.02 -13.05 -12.39
N LEU A 61 2.18 -12.00 -12.41
CA LEU A 61 2.04 -11.12 -13.56
C LEU A 61 3.25 -10.16 -13.67
N PRO A 62 3.72 -9.84 -14.89
CA PRO A 62 4.81 -8.88 -15.07
C PRO A 62 4.34 -7.46 -14.70
N TRP A 63 4.69 -7.05 -13.48
CA TRP A 63 4.21 -5.80 -12.88
C TRP A 63 4.45 -4.56 -13.75
N ARG A 64 5.53 -4.50 -14.54
CA ARG A 64 5.82 -3.38 -15.45
C ARG A 64 4.78 -3.25 -16.56
N THR A 65 4.34 -4.37 -17.12
CA THR A 65 3.32 -4.40 -18.18
C THR A 65 1.98 -4.00 -17.61
N VAL A 66 1.60 -4.58 -16.47
CA VAL A 66 0.33 -4.28 -15.79
C VAL A 66 0.27 -2.81 -15.39
N LEU A 67 1.31 -2.28 -14.72
CA LEU A 67 1.36 -0.87 -14.33
C LEU A 67 1.45 0.06 -15.55
N GLY A 68 2.10 -0.35 -16.65
CA GLY A 68 2.15 0.45 -17.88
C GLY A 68 0.76 0.81 -18.43
N VAL A 69 -0.23 -0.04 -18.19
CA VAL A 69 -1.65 0.21 -18.51
C VAL A 69 -2.35 0.89 -17.34
N ALA A 70 -2.24 0.33 -16.13
CA ALA A 70 -2.98 0.78 -14.95
C ALA A 70 -2.64 2.22 -14.53
N ASN A 71 -1.40 2.68 -14.74
CA ASN A 71 -0.93 4.00 -14.29
C ASN A 71 -1.78 5.18 -14.77
N ARG A 72 -2.49 5.03 -15.90
CA ARG A 72 -3.42 6.06 -16.42
C ARG A 72 -4.60 6.32 -15.48
N TYR A 73 -4.89 5.37 -14.60
CA TYR A 73 -6.05 5.33 -13.71
C TYR A 73 -5.66 5.43 -12.23
N LEU A 74 -4.36 5.46 -11.91
CA LEU A 74 -3.86 5.48 -10.54
C LEU A 74 -3.49 6.88 -10.05
N GLY A 75 -3.67 7.92 -10.87
CA GLY A 75 -3.38 9.30 -10.51
C GLY A 75 -1.92 9.51 -10.12
N THR A 76 -1.68 10.37 -9.14
CA THR A 76 -0.34 10.60 -8.60
C THR A 76 0.21 9.35 -7.90
N LEU A 77 1.32 8.81 -8.41
CA LEU A 77 2.08 7.75 -7.75
C LEU A 77 3.17 8.38 -6.88
N HIS A 78 3.20 8.01 -5.60
CA HIS A 78 4.25 8.43 -4.68
C HIS A 78 5.09 7.23 -4.25
N SER A 79 6.39 7.46 -4.12
CA SER A 79 7.36 6.50 -3.62
C SER A 79 8.43 7.28 -2.86
N GLY A 80 8.52 7.07 -1.56
CA GLY A 80 9.43 7.86 -0.74
C GLY A 80 9.57 7.33 0.69
N PRO A 81 10.63 7.80 1.40
CA PRO A 81 10.84 7.45 2.78
C PRO A 81 9.81 8.14 3.69
N ALA A 82 9.47 7.47 4.78
CA ALA A 82 8.71 8.04 5.89
C ALA A 82 9.54 7.93 7.18
N ASP A 83 9.61 9.02 7.95
CA ASP A 83 10.30 9.04 9.24
C ASP A 83 9.31 8.74 10.37
N TRP A 84 8.78 7.53 10.37
CA TRP A 84 7.80 7.05 11.33
C TRP A 84 8.11 5.62 11.74
N ASP A 85 7.87 5.28 13.01
CA ASP A 85 7.84 3.93 13.56
C ASP A 85 6.78 3.87 14.69
N PRO A 86 6.28 2.69 15.07
CA PRO A 86 5.17 2.58 16.02
C PRO A 86 5.55 2.88 17.48
N VAL A 87 6.84 3.06 17.80
CA VAL A 87 7.33 3.23 19.18
C VAL A 87 7.69 4.68 19.48
N SER A 88 8.37 5.37 18.57
CA SER A 88 9.00 6.69 18.82
C SER A 88 8.04 7.79 19.25
N SER A 89 6.78 7.74 18.82
CA SER A 89 5.74 8.71 19.21
C SER A 89 4.69 8.15 20.17
N ARG A 90 4.91 6.94 20.74
CA ARG A 90 3.95 6.30 21.63
C ARG A 90 3.89 7.04 22.97
N ALA A 91 2.68 7.38 23.40
CA ALA A 91 2.41 7.99 24.70
C ALA A 91 1.38 7.14 25.46
N ASP A 92 1.81 6.48 26.52
CA ASP A 92 0.95 5.62 27.31
C ASP A 92 0.29 6.40 28.45
N LEU A 93 -0.88 6.96 28.16
CA LEU A 93 -1.67 7.71 29.14
C LEU A 93 -2.38 6.80 30.16
N PHE A 94 -2.44 5.50 29.88
CA PHE A 94 -3.21 4.52 30.65
C PHE A 94 -2.33 3.41 31.24
N ALA A 95 -1.03 3.64 31.38
CA ALA A 95 -0.05 2.66 31.86
C ALA A 95 -0.39 2.02 33.23
N ASN A 96 -1.26 2.65 34.03
CA ASN A 96 -1.74 2.12 35.31
C ASN A 96 -3.03 1.27 35.19
N PHE A 97 -3.60 1.15 33.99
CA PHE A 97 -4.90 0.55 33.71
C PHE A 97 -4.84 -0.55 32.63
N SER A 98 -3.71 -0.70 31.94
CA SER A 98 -3.47 -1.78 30.96
C SER A 98 -2.04 -2.32 31.07
N ASP A 99 -1.85 -3.57 30.63
CA ASP A 99 -0.53 -4.19 30.51
C ASP A 99 0.09 -3.98 29.11
N GLU A 100 -0.51 -3.12 28.28
CA GLU A 100 -0.11 -2.91 26.88
C GLU A 100 1.36 -2.47 26.75
N ALA A 101 1.85 -1.62 27.68
CA ALA A 101 3.26 -1.23 27.74
C ALA A 101 4.22 -2.41 27.95
N ASN A 102 3.79 -3.50 28.58
CA ASN A 102 4.64 -4.68 28.81
C ASN A 102 4.91 -5.47 27.53
N HIS A 103 4.12 -5.23 26.48
CA HIS A 103 4.22 -5.91 25.18
C HIS A 103 5.00 -5.11 24.14
N VAL A 104 5.36 -3.86 24.45
CA VAL A 104 6.15 -3.01 23.54
C VAL A 104 7.62 -3.41 23.58
N ASP A 105 8.20 -3.67 22.41
CA ASP A 105 9.62 -3.91 22.22
C ASP A 105 10.31 -2.66 21.62
N PRO A 106 11.09 -1.90 22.41
CA PRO A 106 11.81 -0.73 21.91
C PRO A 106 13.11 -1.09 21.18
N THR A 107 13.60 -2.34 21.27
CA THR A 107 14.86 -2.76 20.66
C THR A 107 14.72 -3.06 19.17
N ASP A 108 13.54 -3.52 18.77
CA ASP A 108 13.11 -3.63 17.39
C ASP A 108 11.72 -2.98 17.23
N PRO A 109 11.66 -1.72 16.77
CA PRO A 109 10.41 -1.00 16.66
C PRO A 109 9.42 -1.66 15.68
N TRP A 110 9.88 -2.55 14.79
CA TRP A 110 9.03 -3.17 13.77
C TRP A 110 8.36 -4.48 14.21
N GLN A 111 8.55 -4.90 15.47
CA GLN A 111 7.86 -6.06 16.02
C GLN A 111 6.34 -5.89 15.97
N PHE A 112 5.63 -6.97 15.63
CA PHE A 112 4.18 -6.95 15.49
C PHE A 112 3.45 -6.52 16.77
N THR A 113 4.04 -6.80 17.94
CA THR A 113 3.53 -6.38 19.25
C THR A 113 3.46 -4.85 19.40
N ASN A 114 4.28 -4.10 18.67
CA ASN A 114 4.24 -2.64 18.68
C ASN A 114 3.10 -2.06 17.81
N PHE A 115 2.53 -2.86 16.91
CA PHE A 115 1.44 -2.44 16.02
C PHE A 115 0.06 -2.87 16.51
N LEU A 116 0.00 -3.96 17.27
CA LEU A 116 -1.25 -4.49 17.79
C LEU A 116 -1.80 -3.54 18.86
N THR A 117 -3.09 -3.21 18.77
CA THR A 117 -3.81 -2.44 19.78
C THR A 117 -4.81 -3.39 20.46
N ASP A 118 -4.59 -3.65 21.74
CA ASP A 118 -5.39 -4.57 22.57
C ASP A 118 -6.50 -3.86 23.36
#